data_AF-A0A9P4NDG4-F1
#
_entry.id   AF-A0A9P4NDG4-F1
#
_cell.length_a   1.000
_cell.length_b   1.000
_cell.length_c   1.000
_cell.angle_alpha   90.00
_cell.angle_beta   90.00
_cell.angle_gamma   90.00
#
_symmetry.space_group_name_H-M   'P 1'
#
loop_
_entity.id
_entity.type
_entity.pdbx_description
1 polymer ?
#
loop_
_entity_poly.entity_id
_entity_poly.type
_entity_poly.pdbx_seq_one_letter_code
_entity_poly.pdbx_strand_id
1 'polypeptide(L)'
;MTKKRFIPFLALTVVLFFFFLYQSSTVRDKVRQLPQHVGLGEHVSDGADDSNGNLAADQQKDPDYANWNPKPNFGKGSPMPSGHNYSSVLVIAKTKEEDVGWMDKEIPDQEKAIYVADDPSAPLHPPKNKGHEVMVYLSYIIDNYDNLPDVSIFMHAHQYTWHNDDILGNNAAELVKRLSRQRVWREGFVNMRCTWYPGCPDWMHPGETEENVYKQEEVMLAKSWSELFPLDPVPSVLAQPCCAQFALSRERIQAKPHAQYVWYREWLFSTKLPDYLSGRIWEYVWQFVFTGDNIYCPKEHICFCDQFGSCFGGEKEFEEFIKVKNELGDRERDLHEWEEKKKAIEDAKAEGRIEEAQQLDQPEPGKDQEFKKEIERLRPIVDNLKKEAVERGNDPKNRAKEAGREWHEGDDF
;
A
#
# COMPACT_ATOMS: atom_id res chain seq x y z
N MET A 1 42.20 21.88 -61.86
CA MET A 1 41.91 22.59 -60.60
C MET A 1 42.65 21.91 -59.44
N THR A 2 43.70 22.59 -58.97
CA THR A 2 44.35 22.57 -57.64
C THR A 2 44.46 21.27 -56.83
N LYS A 3 45.56 20.53 -57.06
CA LYS A 3 46.17 19.55 -56.11
C LYS A 3 46.62 20.15 -54.76
N LYS A 4 46.48 21.47 -54.55
CA LYS A 4 46.87 22.17 -53.30
C LYS A 4 45.79 22.20 -52.21
N ARG A 5 44.57 21.66 -52.46
CA ARG A 5 43.48 21.63 -51.46
C ARG A 5 43.28 20.28 -50.76
N PHE A 6 43.93 19.21 -51.23
CA PHE A 6 43.79 17.86 -50.64
C PHE A 6 44.75 17.59 -49.47
N ILE A 7 45.91 18.25 -49.44
CA ILE A 7 46.92 18.06 -48.40
C ILE A 7 46.41 18.43 -46.99
N PRO A 8 45.70 19.56 -46.76
CA PRO A 8 45.21 19.88 -45.42
C PRO A 8 44.08 18.93 -44.97
N PHE A 9 43.25 18.43 -45.88
CA PHE A 9 42.22 17.45 -45.57
C PHE A 9 42.80 16.08 -45.19
N LEU A 10 43.86 15.64 -45.90
CA LEU A 10 44.56 14.40 -45.58
C LEU A 10 45.32 14.49 -44.25
N ALA A 11 45.89 15.67 -43.94
CA ALA A 11 46.53 15.90 -42.65
C ALA A 11 45.51 15.88 -41.51
N LEU A 12 44.33 16.49 -41.70
CA LEU A 12 43.24 16.48 -40.71
C LEU A 12 42.73 15.05 -40.47
N THR A 13 42.54 14.24 -41.51
CA THR A 13 42.07 12.85 -41.35
C THR A 13 43.11 11.98 -40.66
N VAL A 14 44.41 12.18 -40.93
CA VAL A 14 45.49 11.48 -40.23
C VAL A 14 45.55 11.89 -38.75
N VAL A 15 45.42 13.18 -38.44
CA VAL A 15 45.39 13.65 -37.04
C VAL A 15 44.17 13.12 -36.30
N LEU A 16 42.98 13.13 -36.92
CA LEU A 16 41.77 12.55 -36.33
C LEU A 16 41.89 11.04 -36.13
N PHE A 17 42.55 10.32 -37.05
CA PHE A 17 42.79 8.90 -36.92
C PHE A 17 43.75 8.59 -35.77
N PHE A 18 44.85 9.34 -35.62
CA PHE A 18 45.75 9.19 -34.47
C PHE A 18 45.12 9.64 -33.15
N PHE A 19 44.27 10.68 -33.16
CA PHE A 19 43.51 11.09 -31.99
C PHE A 19 42.49 10.03 -31.59
N PHE A 20 41.84 9.38 -32.56
CA PHE A 20 40.93 8.26 -32.31
C PHE A 20 41.66 7.02 -31.80
N LEU A 21 42.84 6.70 -32.34
CA LEU A 21 43.68 5.61 -31.82
C LEU A 21 44.21 5.92 -30.41
N TYR A 22 44.59 7.16 -30.13
CA TYR A 22 45.03 7.59 -28.80
C TYR A 22 43.87 7.60 -27.79
N GLN A 23 42.69 8.08 -28.18
CA GLN A 23 41.49 7.99 -27.35
C GLN A 23 41.09 6.51 -27.15
N SER A 24 41.16 5.68 -28.17
CA SER A 24 40.89 4.24 -28.08
C SER A 24 41.90 3.53 -27.17
N SER A 25 43.21 3.82 -27.27
CA SER A 25 44.21 3.23 -26.40
C SER A 25 44.07 3.74 -24.96
N THR A 26 43.84 5.04 -24.76
CA THR A 26 43.68 5.64 -23.43
C THR A 26 42.36 5.20 -22.78
N VAL A 27 41.28 5.02 -23.55
CA VAL A 27 40.03 4.42 -23.07
C VAL A 27 40.24 2.95 -22.77
N ARG A 28 40.99 2.20 -23.58
CA ARG A 28 41.32 0.79 -23.32
C ARG A 28 42.21 0.63 -22.07
N ASP A 29 43.14 1.53 -21.84
CA ASP A 29 44.01 1.53 -20.66
C ASP A 29 43.25 2.01 -19.40
N LYS A 30 42.33 2.98 -19.53
CA LYS A 30 41.40 3.36 -18.45
C LYS A 30 40.38 2.28 -18.14
N VAL A 31 39.90 1.53 -19.14
CA VAL A 31 39.01 0.37 -18.97
C VAL A 31 39.76 -0.81 -18.35
N ARG A 32 41.06 -0.95 -18.59
CA ARG A 32 41.92 -1.93 -17.90
C ARG A 32 42.30 -1.52 -16.47
N GLN A 33 42.25 -0.23 -16.14
CA GLN A 33 42.49 0.29 -14.79
C GLN A 33 41.21 0.49 -13.96
N LEU A 34 40.03 0.37 -14.58
CA LEU A 34 38.78 0.19 -13.85
C LEU A 34 38.82 -1.21 -13.20
N PRO A 35 38.54 -1.34 -11.90
CA PRO A 35 38.39 -2.66 -11.29
C PRO A 35 37.32 -3.44 -12.07
N GLN A 36 37.69 -4.56 -12.68
CA GLN A 36 36.72 -5.49 -13.27
C GLN A 36 35.94 -6.14 -12.12
N HIS A 37 34.91 -5.46 -11.63
CA HIS A 37 33.90 -6.03 -10.76
C HIS A 37 32.54 -5.96 -11.45
N VAL A 38 32.48 -6.53 -12.66
CA VAL A 38 31.26 -6.99 -13.30
C VAL A 38 31.57 -8.39 -13.79
N GLY A 39 31.12 -9.38 -13.02
CA GLY A 39 31.47 -10.78 -13.19
C GLY A 39 30.95 -11.37 -14.51
N LEU A 40 31.87 -11.93 -15.28
CA LEU A 40 31.62 -13.17 -15.99
C LEU A 40 32.49 -14.20 -15.27
N GLY A 41 31.84 -15.08 -14.50
CA GLY A 41 32.52 -16.05 -13.66
C GLY A 41 33.39 -17.00 -14.48
N GLU A 42 34.69 -16.83 -14.38
CA GLU A 42 35.68 -17.90 -14.54
C GLU A 42 36.77 -17.67 -13.49
N HIS A 43 36.76 -18.51 -12.45
CA HIS A 43 37.88 -18.61 -11.52
C HIS A 43 39.03 -19.31 -12.27
N VAL A 44 40.05 -18.55 -12.66
CA VAL A 44 41.37 -19.13 -12.96
C VAL A 44 41.98 -19.52 -11.61
N SER A 45 42.04 -20.82 -11.33
CA SER A 45 42.88 -21.33 -10.26
C SER A 45 44.32 -21.29 -10.76
N ASP A 46 45.06 -20.24 -10.40
CA ASP A 46 46.51 -20.31 -10.47
C ASP A 46 47.05 -20.79 -9.13
N GLY A 47 47.51 -22.03 -9.11
CA GLY A 47 48.41 -22.51 -8.07
C GLY A 47 49.73 -21.75 -8.16
N ALA A 48 50.11 -21.10 -7.06
CA ALA A 48 51.48 -20.76 -6.78
C ALA A 48 51.75 -21.09 -5.31
N ASP A 49 52.45 -22.20 -5.13
CA ASP A 49 53.14 -22.57 -3.91
C ASP A 49 54.27 -21.55 -3.71
N ASP A 50 54.28 -20.76 -2.64
CA ASP A 50 55.55 -20.39 -2.02
C ASP A 50 55.43 -19.93 -0.56
N SER A 51 56.53 -20.21 0.11
CA SER A 51 56.83 -20.29 1.53
C SER A 51 56.88 -18.97 2.33
N ASN A 52 56.65 -19.13 3.64
CA ASN A 52 57.14 -18.32 4.76
C ASN A 52 56.91 -16.79 4.79
N GLY A 53 56.01 -16.35 5.69
CA GLY A 53 55.99 -14.99 6.20
C GLY A 53 54.95 -14.78 7.30
N ASN A 54 55.35 -14.94 8.57
CA ASN A 54 54.55 -14.56 9.74
C ASN A 54 54.36 -13.04 9.77
N LEU A 55 53.24 -12.56 9.25
CA LEU A 55 52.65 -11.28 9.60
C LEU A 55 51.16 -11.52 9.79
N ALA A 56 50.65 -11.26 11.00
CA ALA A 56 49.23 -11.29 11.31
C ALA A 56 48.54 -10.15 10.54
N ALA A 57 48.24 -10.40 9.27
CA ALA A 57 47.24 -9.64 8.54
C ALA A 57 45.89 -10.10 9.07
N ASP A 58 45.23 -9.22 9.83
CA ASP A 58 43.81 -9.34 10.13
C ASP A 58 43.11 -9.52 8.78
N GLN A 59 42.68 -10.75 8.48
CA GLN A 59 41.98 -11.07 7.25
C GLN A 59 40.60 -10.43 7.35
N GLN A 60 40.54 -9.15 7.01
CA GLN A 60 39.30 -8.48 6.68
C GLN A 60 38.74 -9.19 5.45
N LYS A 61 37.97 -10.24 5.70
CA LYS A 61 37.24 -10.98 4.68
C LYS A 61 36.31 -9.96 4.03
N ASP A 62 36.51 -9.70 2.73
CA ASP A 62 35.55 -8.91 1.98
C ASP A 62 34.15 -9.50 2.19
N PRO A 63 33.11 -8.66 2.40
CA PRO A 63 31.74 -9.12 2.51
C PRO A 63 31.40 -10.04 1.33
N ASP A 64 30.59 -11.08 1.58
CA ASP A 64 30.05 -11.89 0.49
C ASP A 64 29.07 -11.05 -0.33
N TYR A 65 29.59 -10.37 -1.35
CA TYR A 65 28.80 -9.55 -2.27
C TYR A 65 27.89 -10.39 -3.18
N ALA A 66 28.11 -11.72 -3.29
CA ALA A 66 27.24 -12.58 -4.09
C ALA A 66 25.84 -12.73 -3.48
N ASN A 67 25.72 -12.52 -2.16
CA ASN A 67 24.45 -12.59 -1.41
C ASN A 67 24.13 -11.28 -0.67
N TRP A 68 24.79 -10.17 -1.02
CA TRP A 68 24.58 -8.89 -0.34
C TRP A 68 23.30 -8.19 -0.85
N ASN A 69 22.19 -8.40 -0.12
CA ASN A 69 20.97 -7.61 -0.25
C ASN A 69 20.72 -6.87 1.08
N PRO A 70 21.08 -5.57 1.19
CA PRO A 70 20.85 -4.80 2.41
C PRO A 70 19.34 -4.62 2.61
N LYS A 71 18.78 -5.38 3.55
CA LYS A 71 17.37 -5.26 3.95
C LYS A 71 17.20 -4.06 4.89
N PRO A 72 16.19 -3.20 4.67
CA PRO A 72 15.79 -2.21 5.65
C PRO A 72 15.46 -2.87 7.00
N ASN A 73 15.82 -2.21 8.09
CA ASN A 73 15.43 -2.67 9.42
C ASN A 73 14.02 -2.18 9.73
N PHE A 74 13.04 -3.08 9.62
CA PHE A 74 11.63 -2.84 9.91
C PHE A 74 11.27 -3.08 11.39
N GLY A 75 12.13 -2.60 12.29
CA GLY A 75 11.92 -2.69 13.73
C GLY A 75 10.69 -1.92 14.22
N LYS A 76 10.30 -2.17 15.47
CA LYS A 76 9.29 -1.38 16.17
C LYS A 76 9.75 0.07 16.30
N GLY A 77 8.80 1.00 16.33
CA GLY A 77 9.08 2.42 16.53
C GLY A 77 9.84 2.68 17.83
N SER A 78 10.67 3.71 17.82
CA SER A 78 11.45 4.13 18.98
C SER A 78 10.54 4.55 20.15
N PRO A 79 11.00 4.41 21.40
CA PRO A 79 10.23 4.81 22.56
C PRO A 79 10.01 6.32 22.58
N MET A 80 8.76 6.75 22.78
CA MET A 80 8.39 8.14 22.93
C MET A 80 8.03 8.45 24.39
N PRO A 81 8.14 9.71 24.84
CA PRO A 81 7.68 10.10 26.17
C PRO A 81 6.19 9.86 26.35
N SER A 82 5.78 9.56 27.58
CA SER A 82 4.36 9.48 27.95
C SER A 82 3.63 10.80 27.64
N GLY A 83 2.43 10.71 27.06
CA GLY A 83 1.65 11.87 26.64
C GLY A 83 2.22 12.65 25.44
N HIS A 84 3.15 12.07 24.67
CA HIS A 84 3.64 12.67 23.43
C HIS A 84 2.48 12.94 22.47
N ASN A 85 2.38 14.18 21.98
CA ASN A 85 1.39 14.56 21.00
C ASN A 85 1.94 14.30 19.58
N TYR A 86 1.55 13.18 19.00
CA TYR A 86 2.00 12.76 17.68
C TYR A 86 1.47 13.71 16.60
N SER A 87 2.38 14.40 15.91
CA SER A 87 2.00 15.17 14.72
C SER A 87 1.53 14.23 13.61
N SER A 88 0.43 14.59 12.93
CA SER A 88 -0.04 13.80 11.79
C SER A 88 -0.52 14.64 10.63
N VAL A 89 -0.24 14.16 9.41
CA VAL A 89 -0.75 14.73 8.15
C VAL A 89 -1.60 13.70 7.41
N LEU A 90 -2.77 14.10 6.95
CA LEU A 90 -3.66 13.32 6.09
C LEU A 90 -3.37 13.65 4.62
N VAL A 91 -2.80 12.69 3.91
CA VAL A 91 -2.46 12.75 2.49
C VAL A 91 -3.60 12.18 1.68
N ILE A 92 -4.23 13.02 0.86
CA ILE A 92 -5.37 12.65 0.02
C ILE A 92 -5.00 12.77 -1.45
N ALA A 93 -5.19 11.69 -2.19
CA ALA A 93 -5.23 11.72 -3.64
C ALA A 93 -6.68 11.93 -4.10
N LYS A 94 -6.92 12.96 -4.91
CA LYS A 94 -8.22 13.23 -5.53
C LYS A 94 -8.09 13.66 -6.98
N THR A 95 -9.19 13.57 -7.71
CA THR A 95 -9.45 14.21 -9.00
C THR A 95 -10.17 15.54 -8.79
N LYS A 96 -10.24 16.39 -9.81
CA LYS A 96 -10.89 17.70 -9.72
C LYS A 96 -12.35 17.63 -9.30
N GLU A 97 -13.06 16.59 -9.74
CA GLU A 97 -14.50 16.39 -9.52
C GLU A 97 -14.84 15.86 -8.12
N GLU A 98 -13.91 15.19 -7.44
CA GLU A 98 -14.15 14.64 -6.10
C GLU A 98 -14.27 15.75 -5.04
N ASP A 99 -15.37 15.76 -4.31
CA ASP A 99 -15.59 16.70 -3.21
C ASP A 99 -14.93 16.21 -1.92
N VAL A 100 -14.12 17.09 -1.35
CA VAL A 100 -13.37 16.88 -0.11
C VAL A 100 -13.78 17.87 0.99
N GLY A 101 -14.81 18.69 0.76
CA GLY A 101 -15.28 19.70 1.72
C GLY A 101 -15.81 19.12 3.04
N TRP A 102 -16.08 17.81 3.09
CA TRP A 102 -16.40 17.11 4.34
C TRP A 102 -15.26 17.17 5.36
N MET A 103 -14.00 17.19 4.90
CA MET A 103 -12.84 17.20 5.79
C MET A 103 -12.76 18.49 6.62
N ASP A 104 -13.23 19.61 6.09
CA ASP A 104 -13.25 20.88 6.83
C ASP A 104 -14.37 20.95 7.86
N LYS A 105 -15.41 20.12 7.70
CA LYS A 105 -16.53 20.01 8.64
C LYS A 105 -16.24 18.99 9.74
N GLU A 106 -15.72 17.83 9.35
CA GLU A 106 -15.58 16.66 10.22
C GLU A 106 -14.25 16.58 10.94
N ILE A 107 -13.15 16.99 10.28
CA ILE A 107 -11.79 16.92 10.80
C ILE A 107 -11.03 18.25 10.57
N PRO A 108 -11.55 19.37 11.11
CA PRO A 108 -10.99 20.70 10.86
C PRO A 108 -9.54 20.85 11.36
N ASP A 109 -9.21 20.19 12.47
CA ASP A 109 -7.91 20.30 13.14
C ASP A 109 -6.84 19.36 12.56
N GLN A 110 -7.24 18.42 11.68
CA GLN A 110 -6.31 17.51 11.04
C GLN A 110 -5.59 18.23 9.89
N GLU A 111 -4.26 18.29 9.95
CA GLU A 111 -3.44 18.81 8.86
C GLU A 111 -3.59 17.93 7.62
N LYS A 112 -3.66 18.54 6.43
CA LYS A 112 -4.02 17.87 5.17
C LYS A 112 -3.03 18.23 4.07
N ALA A 113 -2.63 17.23 3.28
CA ALA A 113 -1.94 17.39 2.01
C ALA A 113 -2.82 16.81 0.89
N ILE A 114 -3.62 17.68 0.26
CA ILE A 114 -4.61 17.28 -0.75
C ILE A 114 -4.03 17.49 -2.14
N TYR A 115 -3.67 16.40 -2.81
CA TYR A 115 -3.16 16.43 -4.18
C TYR A 115 -4.30 16.24 -5.20
N VAL A 116 -4.30 17.06 -6.25
CA VAL A 116 -5.24 16.93 -7.36
C VAL A 116 -4.51 16.32 -8.56
N ALA A 117 -4.81 15.06 -8.84
CA ALA A 117 -4.05 14.24 -9.79
C ALA A 117 -4.20 14.70 -11.25
N ASP A 118 -5.36 15.25 -11.62
CA ASP A 118 -5.74 15.63 -12.98
C ASP A 118 -5.79 17.15 -13.23
N ASP A 119 -5.28 17.96 -12.30
CA ASP A 119 -5.17 19.42 -12.44
C ASP A 119 -3.72 19.92 -12.25
N PRO A 120 -2.98 20.17 -13.35
CA PRO A 120 -1.61 20.68 -13.30
C PRO A 120 -1.46 22.07 -12.68
N SER A 121 -2.55 22.80 -12.48
CA SER A 121 -2.55 24.12 -11.83
C SER A 121 -2.80 24.04 -10.33
N ALA A 122 -3.12 22.87 -9.79
CA ALA A 122 -3.34 22.69 -8.36
C ALA A 122 -2.05 22.93 -7.56
N PRO A 123 -2.14 23.55 -6.37
CA PRO A 123 -0.95 23.80 -5.53
C PRO A 123 -0.16 22.53 -5.20
N LEU A 124 -0.86 21.41 -4.99
CA LEU A 124 -0.28 20.07 -4.85
C LEU A 124 -0.78 19.23 -6.03
N HIS A 125 0.13 18.95 -6.95
CA HIS A 125 -0.10 18.13 -8.13
C HIS A 125 1.07 17.14 -8.30
N PRO A 126 0.82 15.85 -8.52
CA PRO A 126 1.89 14.90 -8.81
C PRO A 126 2.58 15.26 -10.14
N PRO A 127 3.84 14.83 -10.36
CA PRO A 127 4.56 15.09 -11.61
C PRO A 127 3.90 14.49 -12.87
N LYS A 128 3.00 13.51 -12.70
CA LYS A 128 2.21 12.91 -13.78
C LYS A 128 0.96 12.24 -13.19
N ASN A 129 -0.17 12.29 -13.91
CA ASN A 129 -1.34 11.47 -13.56
C ASN A 129 -1.12 10.02 -14.06
N LYS A 130 -0.52 9.15 -13.24
CA LYS A 130 -0.21 7.75 -13.56
C LYS A 130 -0.08 6.90 -12.28
N GLY A 131 -0.64 5.70 -12.28
CA GLY A 131 -0.70 4.82 -11.12
C GLY A 131 -1.70 5.27 -10.06
N HIS A 132 -2.74 6.02 -10.42
CA HIS A 132 -3.74 6.56 -9.47
C HIS A 132 -3.09 7.25 -8.24
N GLU A 133 -3.46 6.85 -7.02
CA GLU A 133 -2.97 7.42 -5.75
C GLU A 133 -1.47 7.18 -5.52
N VAL A 134 -0.88 6.20 -6.18
CA VAL A 134 0.51 5.78 -5.93
C VAL A 134 1.49 6.91 -6.26
N MET A 135 1.29 7.62 -7.38
CA MET A 135 2.16 8.73 -7.73
C MET A 135 2.05 9.88 -6.74
N VAL A 136 0.86 10.12 -6.21
CA VAL A 136 0.63 11.11 -5.15
C VAL A 136 1.38 10.70 -3.88
N TYR A 137 1.20 9.46 -3.42
CA TYR A 137 1.81 8.98 -2.18
C TYR A 137 3.34 8.98 -2.26
N LEU A 138 3.90 8.47 -3.36
CA LEU A 138 5.35 8.51 -3.58
C LEU A 138 5.88 9.94 -3.69
N SER A 139 5.15 10.85 -4.36
CA SER A 139 5.58 12.25 -4.45
C SER A 139 5.56 12.94 -3.09
N TYR A 140 4.50 12.75 -2.29
CA TYR A 140 4.46 13.26 -0.92
C TYR A 140 5.65 12.75 -0.09
N ILE A 141 5.94 11.45 -0.12
CA ILE A 141 7.06 10.86 0.61
C ILE A 141 8.38 11.47 0.15
N ILE A 142 8.61 11.57 -1.16
CA ILE A 142 9.86 12.09 -1.75
C ILE A 142 10.07 13.56 -1.39
N ASP A 143 9.01 14.37 -1.49
CA ASP A 143 9.08 15.83 -1.34
C ASP A 143 9.20 16.23 0.15
N ASN A 144 8.70 15.40 1.06
CA ASN A 144 8.69 15.66 2.51
C ASN A 144 9.65 14.78 3.30
N TYR A 145 10.46 13.93 2.67
CA TYR A 145 11.23 12.86 3.32
C TYR A 145 12.01 13.28 4.58
N ASP A 146 12.63 14.46 4.55
CA ASP A 146 13.39 15.03 5.67
C ASP A 146 12.53 15.79 6.71
N ASN A 147 11.28 16.12 6.37
CA ASN A 147 10.35 16.95 7.15
C ASN A 147 9.02 16.24 7.47
N LEU A 148 8.99 14.90 7.43
CA LEU A 148 7.78 14.11 7.68
C LEU A 148 7.21 14.35 9.09
N PRO A 149 5.86 14.36 9.25
CA PRO A 149 5.23 14.34 10.59
C PRO A 149 5.55 13.02 11.31
N ASP A 150 5.18 12.90 12.59
CA ASP A 150 5.35 11.62 13.29
C ASP A 150 4.57 10.50 12.58
N VAL A 151 3.36 10.82 12.09
CA VAL A 151 2.47 9.91 11.37
C VAL A 151 1.96 10.53 10.06
N SER A 152 2.15 9.84 8.94
CA SER A 152 1.50 10.18 7.66
C SER A 152 0.37 9.20 7.36
N ILE A 153 -0.83 9.68 7.10
CA ILE A 153 -2.04 8.89 6.84
C ILE A 153 -2.40 9.05 5.37
N PHE A 154 -2.46 7.96 4.61
CA PHE A 154 -2.74 7.96 3.17
C PHE A 154 -4.13 7.38 2.93
N MET A 155 -5.03 8.15 2.33
CA MET A 155 -6.43 7.74 2.11
C MET A 155 -7.00 8.28 0.79
N HIS A 156 -8.08 7.63 0.33
CA HIS A 156 -8.90 8.13 -0.76
C HIS A 156 -9.79 9.28 -0.31
N ALA A 157 -10.31 10.07 -1.27
CA ALA A 157 -11.05 11.30 -1.02
C ALA A 157 -12.47 11.10 -0.44
N HIS A 158 -13.08 9.93 -0.65
CA HIS A 158 -14.48 9.67 -0.35
C HIS A 158 -14.75 9.54 1.16
N GLN A 159 -15.72 10.30 1.66
CA GLN A 159 -16.13 10.19 3.06
C GLN A 159 -16.80 8.85 3.35
N TYR A 160 -17.84 8.48 2.58
CA TYR A 160 -18.62 7.26 2.78
C TYR A 160 -18.41 6.30 1.61
N THR A 161 -17.86 5.12 1.89
CA THR A 161 -17.45 4.18 0.85
C THR A 161 -17.23 2.78 1.41
N TRP A 162 -17.44 1.76 0.58
CA TRP A 162 -17.35 0.33 0.94
C TRP A 162 -15.95 -0.11 1.39
N HIS A 163 -14.91 0.61 0.97
CA HIS A 163 -13.53 0.29 1.33
C HIS A 163 -13.11 0.87 2.70
N ASN A 164 -14.00 1.60 3.38
CA ASN A 164 -13.87 1.92 4.80
C ASN A 164 -14.63 0.88 5.62
N ASP A 165 -14.13 0.50 6.80
CA ASP A 165 -14.79 -0.54 7.60
C ASP A 165 -16.22 -0.14 8.05
N ASP A 166 -17.16 -1.05 7.87
CA ASP A 166 -18.58 -0.87 8.23
C ASP A 166 -18.80 -0.82 9.74
N ILE A 167 -17.93 -1.48 10.52
CA ILE A 167 -17.87 -1.34 11.98
C ILE A 167 -17.65 0.13 12.38
N LEU A 168 -16.95 0.90 11.54
CA LEU A 168 -16.73 2.35 11.71
C LEU A 168 -17.69 3.19 10.85
N GLY A 169 -18.80 2.59 10.38
CA GLY A 169 -19.85 3.29 9.64
C GLY A 169 -19.47 3.64 8.21
N ASN A 170 -18.47 2.94 7.61
CA ASN A 170 -17.95 3.24 6.28
C ASN A 170 -17.43 4.69 6.13
N ASN A 171 -17.14 5.38 7.25
CA ASN A 171 -16.91 6.82 7.31
C ASN A 171 -15.42 7.14 7.51
N ALA A 172 -14.78 7.72 6.50
CA ALA A 172 -13.37 8.11 6.53
C ALA A 172 -13.04 9.05 7.71
N ALA A 173 -13.97 9.93 8.09
CA ALA A 173 -13.78 10.81 9.24
C ALA A 173 -13.59 10.02 10.55
N GLU A 174 -14.35 8.94 10.74
CA GLU A 174 -14.23 8.09 11.93
C GLU A 174 -12.92 7.30 11.94
N LEU A 175 -12.47 6.82 10.76
CA LEU A 175 -11.16 6.18 10.63
C LEU A 175 -10.05 7.16 11.06
N VAL A 176 -10.06 8.39 10.54
CA VAL A 176 -9.04 9.40 10.86
C VAL A 176 -9.11 9.85 12.32
N LYS A 177 -10.30 10.08 12.89
CA LYS A 177 -10.46 10.52 14.28
C LYS A 177 -10.00 9.45 15.29
N ARG A 178 -10.29 8.19 15.00
CA ARG A 178 -10.11 7.10 15.97
C ARG A 178 -8.78 6.34 15.82
N LEU A 179 -8.08 6.52 14.70
CA LEU A 179 -6.77 5.90 14.46
C LEU A 179 -5.78 6.24 15.59
N SER A 180 -5.22 5.23 16.25
CA SER A 180 -4.20 5.42 17.28
C SER A 180 -2.87 5.76 16.64
N ARG A 181 -2.39 7.00 16.82
CA ARG A 181 -1.09 7.45 16.27
C ARG A 181 0.07 6.68 16.93
N GLN A 182 -0.09 6.33 18.20
CA GLN A 182 0.80 5.52 19.01
C GLN A 182 0.99 4.14 18.40
N ARG A 183 -0.10 3.49 17.97
CA ARG A 183 -0.01 2.21 17.25
C ARG A 183 0.72 2.37 15.92
N VAL A 184 0.38 3.40 15.12
CA VAL A 184 1.09 3.64 13.84
C VAL A 184 2.58 3.81 14.07
N TRP A 185 2.97 4.57 15.09
CA TRP A 185 4.36 4.75 15.48
C TRP A 185 5.02 3.42 15.85
N ARG A 186 4.40 2.68 16.77
CA ARG A 186 4.94 1.42 17.33
C ARG A 186 5.10 0.33 16.27
N GLU A 187 4.09 0.14 15.42
CA GLU A 187 4.11 -0.89 14.36
C GLU A 187 4.84 -0.40 13.10
N GLY A 188 4.99 0.91 12.94
CA GLY A 188 5.61 1.57 11.81
C GLY A 188 4.73 1.67 10.56
N PHE A 189 3.94 0.62 10.28
CA PHE A 189 2.96 0.55 9.21
C PHE A 189 1.67 -0.06 9.75
N VAL A 190 0.53 0.53 9.39
CA VAL A 190 -0.78 -0.11 9.57
C VAL A 190 -1.64 0.12 8.33
N ASN A 191 -2.43 -0.88 7.96
CA ASN A 191 -3.48 -0.69 6.97
C ASN A 191 -4.67 -0.01 7.64
N MET A 192 -5.29 0.98 6.99
CA MET A 192 -6.46 1.69 7.55
C MET A 192 -7.70 0.81 7.59
N ARG A 193 -7.70 -0.31 6.87
CA ARG A 193 -8.75 -1.30 6.86
C ARG A 193 -8.40 -2.50 7.72
N CYS A 194 -9.32 -2.90 8.58
CA CYS A 194 -9.18 -4.06 9.44
C CYS A 194 -9.86 -5.30 8.85
N THR A 195 -10.98 -5.16 8.14
CA THR A 195 -11.70 -6.30 7.57
C THR A 195 -10.85 -7.03 6.52
N TRP A 196 -10.72 -8.35 6.65
CA TRP A 196 -9.83 -9.16 5.82
C TRP A 196 -10.22 -9.25 4.35
N TYR A 197 -11.51 -9.33 4.05
CA TYR A 197 -11.98 -9.47 2.67
C TYR A 197 -12.27 -8.11 2.03
N PRO A 198 -11.81 -7.80 0.81
CA PRO A 198 -10.80 -8.56 0.05
C PRO A 198 -9.38 -8.31 0.56
N GLY A 199 -8.48 -9.26 0.32
CA GLY A 199 -7.04 -9.06 0.49
C GLY A 199 -6.31 -10.02 1.45
N CYS A 200 -7.01 -10.62 2.41
CA CYS A 200 -6.44 -11.56 3.39
C CYS A 200 -7.21 -12.88 3.48
N PRO A 201 -6.57 -13.98 3.93
CA PRO A 201 -5.13 -14.13 4.19
C PRO A 201 -4.31 -14.53 2.96
N ASP A 202 -4.97 -14.86 1.86
CA ASP A 202 -4.39 -15.49 0.68
C ASP A 202 -5.05 -14.89 -0.57
N TRP A 203 -4.47 -13.80 -1.09
CA TRP A 203 -5.14 -12.98 -2.09
C TRP A 203 -4.47 -13.01 -3.46
N MET A 204 -3.25 -12.49 -3.61
CA MET A 204 -2.58 -12.45 -4.92
C MET A 204 -1.48 -13.51 -5.01
N HIS A 205 -1.41 -14.20 -6.15
CA HIS A 205 -0.41 -15.20 -6.44
C HIS A 205 0.42 -14.76 -7.64
N PRO A 206 1.60 -14.15 -7.45
CA PRO A 206 2.42 -13.65 -8.56
C PRO A 206 2.79 -14.70 -9.61
N GLY A 207 2.75 -15.99 -9.26
CA GLY A 207 2.98 -17.11 -10.19
C GLY A 207 1.78 -17.53 -11.03
N GLU A 208 0.61 -16.93 -10.83
CA GLU A 208 -0.60 -17.23 -11.60
C GLU A 208 -0.45 -16.78 -13.05
N THR A 209 -0.98 -17.59 -13.97
CA THR A 209 -0.94 -17.34 -15.42
C THR A 209 -2.32 -17.25 -16.04
N GLU A 210 -3.36 -17.71 -15.35
CA GLU A 210 -4.75 -17.61 -15.78
C GLU A 210 -5.32 -16.22 -15.48
N GLU A 211 -5.89 -15.57 -16.49
CA GLU A 211 -6.50 -14.26 -16.31
C GLU A 211 -7.79 -14.37 -15.48
N ASN A 212 -7.85 -13.57 -14.40
CA ASN A 212 -9.03 -13.44 -13.57
C ASN A 212 -9.60 -12.02 -13.70
N VAL A 213 -10.88 -11.92 -14.10
CA VAL A 213 -11.56 -10.62 -14.29
C VAL A 213 -11.63 -9.79 -13.00
N TYR A 214 -11.56 -10.41 -11.83
CA TYR A 214 -11.58 -9.75 -10.52
C TYR A 214 -10.17 -9.41 -9.99
N LYS A 215 -9.12 -9.97 -10.59
CA LYS A 215 -7.71 -9.80 -10.19
C LYS A 215 -6.82 -9.64 -11.42
N GLN A 216 -7.16 -8.69 -12.28
CA GLN A 216 -6.53 -8.53 -13.59
C GLN A 216 -5.02 -8.34 -13.51
N GLU A 217 -4.54 -7.71 -12.43
CA GLU A 217 -3.13 -7.48 -12.14
C GLU A 217 -2.33 -8.73 -11.76
N GLU A 218 -2.97 -9.84 -11.37
CA GLU A 218 -2.31 -11.02 -10.77
C GLU A 218 -1.25 -11.62 -11.70
N VAL A 219 -1.60 -11.83 -12.97
CA VAL A 219 -0.71 -12.39 -14.01
C VAL A 219 0.47 -11.48 -14.37
N MET A 220 0.44 -10.21 -13.94
CA MET A 220 1.49 -9.22 -14.17
C MET A 220 2.39 -9.02 -12.95
N LEU A 221 2.05 -9.59 -11.79
CA LEU A 221 2.76 -9.36 -10.54
C LEU A 221 4.19 -9.89 -10.56
N ALA A 222 4.45 -11.12 -11.04
CA ALA A 222 5.83 -11.65 -11.05
C ALA A 222 6.81 -10.78 -11.84
N LYS A 223 6.38 -10.29 -13.01
CA LYS A 223 7.18 -9.37 -13.81
C LYS A 223 7.38 -8.04 -13.09
N SER A 224 6.29 -7.43 -12.62
CA SER A 224 6.34 -6.13 -11.95
C SER A 224 7.17 -6.18 -10.67
N TRP A 225 7.07 -7.27 -9.92
CA TRP A 225 7.89 -7.58 -8.76
C TRP A 225 9.38 -7.62 -9.11
N SER A 226 9.75 -8.34 -10.17
CA SER A 226 11.15 -8.44 -10.61
C SER A 226 11.74 -7.09 -11.03
N GLU A 227 10.90 -6.17 -11.51
CA GLU A 227 11.31 -4.80 -11.84
C GLU A 227 11.39 -3.90 -10.59
N LEU A 228 10.44 -4.01 -9.66
CA LEU A 228 10.38 -3.18 -8.45
C LEU A 228 11.39 -3.60 -7.39
N PHE A 229 11.57 -4.91 -7.21
CA PHE A 229 12.35 -5.55 -6.15
C PHE A 229 13.33 -6.60 -6.75
N PRO A 230 14.29 -6.18 -7.59
CA PRO A 230 15.14 -7.09 -8.35
C PRO A 230 16.05 -7.99 -7.51
N LEU A 231 16.23 -7.66 -6.22
CA LEU A 231 17.05 -8.43 -5.26
C LEU A 231 16.22 -9.34 -4.35
N ASP A 232 14.90 -9.33 -4.49
CA ASP A 232 13.97 -10.09 -3.66
C ASP A 232 13.30 -11.20 -4.47
N PRO A 233 13.22 -12.43 -3.94
CA PRO A 233 12.54 -13.51 -4.65
C PRO A 233 11.05 -13.16 -4.84
N VAL A 234 10.51 -13.54 -6.00
CA VAL A 234 9.07 -13.41 -6.26
C VAL A 234 8.31 -14.27 -5.23
N PRO A 235 7.40 -13.70 -4.44
CA PRO A 235 6.68 -14.44 -3.43
C PRO A 235 5.60 -15.31 -4.04
N SER A 236 5.23 -16.38 -3.34
CA SER A 236 4.11 -17.24 -3.75
C SER A 236 2.75 -16.59 -3.50
N VAL A 237 2.65 -15.75 -2.46
CA VAL A 237 1.42 -15.09 -2.01
C VAL A 237 1.74 -13.67 -1.58
N LEU A 238 0.90 -12.72 -1.98
CA LEU A 238 0.82 -11.37 -1.41
C LEU A 238 -0.58 -11.18 -0.82
N ALA A 239 -0.62 -10.74 0.43
CA ALA A 239 -1.87 -10.54 1.15
C ALA A 239 -1.77 -9.41 2.18
N GLN A 240 -2.78 -8.56 2.17
CA GLN A 240 -3.09 -7.52 3.17
C GLN A 240 -4.53 -7.05 2.89
N PRO A 241 -5.23 -6.44 3.87
CA PRO A 241 -6.52 -5.81 3.56
C PRO A 241 -6.39 -4.82 2.38
N CYS A 242 -7.37 -4.79 1.50
CA CYS A 242 -7.30 -4.06 0.23
C CYS A 242 -7.10 -2.54 0.36
N CYS A 243 -7.03 -1.93 -0.84
CA CYS A 243 -7.51 -0.58 -1.11
C CYS A 243 -6.53 0.56 -0.80
N ALA A 244 -5.23 0.27 -0.69
CA ALA A 244 -4.17 1.27 -0.64
C ALA A 244 -4.42 2.44 0.34
N GLN A 245 -5.11 2.19 1.45
CA GLN A 245 -5.26 3.15 2.55
C GLN A 245 -4.43 2.64 3.73
N PHE A 246 -3.44 3.41 4.16
CA PHE A 246 -2.52 2.99 5.22
C PHE A 246 -1.97 4.22 5.96
N ALA A 247 -1.45 3.98 7.16
CA ALA A 247 -0.72 4.99 7.92
C ALA A 247 0.70 4.52 8.22
N LEU A 248 1.63 5.46 8.19
CA LEU A 248 3.07 5.22 8.33
C LEU A 248 3.65 6.14 9.38
N SER A 249 4.54 5.58 10.20
CA SER A 249 5.43 6.39 11.03
C SER A 249 6.54 7.02 10.19
N ARG A 250 7.09 8.15 10.67
CA ARG A 250 8.30 8.76 10.12
C ARG A 250 9.44 7.74 10.01
N GLU A 251 9.72 7.03 11.11
CA GLU A 251 10.83 6.08 11.18
C GLU A 251 10.66 4.96 10.18
N ARG A 252 9.43 4.51 9.93
CA ARG A 252 9.17 3.47 8.93
C ARG A 252 9.45 3.93 7.51
N ILE A 253 9.08 5.17 7.18
CA ILE A 253 9.41 5.75 5.88
C ILE A 253 10.94 5.90 5.75
N GLN A 254 11.59 6.42 6.79
CA GLN A 254 13.03 6.68 6.77
C GLN A 254 13.91 5.43 6.90
N ALA A 255 13.32 4.27 7.24
CA ALA A 255 14.01 2.98 7.21
C ALA A 255 14.49 2.62 5.79
N LYS A 256 13.86 3.18 4.75
CA LYS A 256 14.32 3.07 3.35
C LYS A 256 14.92 4.39 2.90
N PRO A 257 16.08 4.39 2.21
CA PRO A 257 16.68 5.62 1.73
C PRO A 257 15.77 6.32 0.70
N HIS A 258 15.80 7.65 0.69
CA HIS A 258 15.07 8.51 -0.27
C HIS A 258 15.15 8.02 -1.72
N ALA A 259 16.35 7.61 -2.18
CA ALA A 259 16.59 7.12 -3.53
C ALA A 259 15.74 5.88 -3.89
N GLN A 260 15.34 5.07 -2.92
CA GLN A 260 14.48 3.91 -3.16
C GLN A 260 13.04 4.33 -3.51
N TYR A 261 12.53 5.39 -2.89
CA TYR A 261 11.23 5.96 -3.27
C TYR A 261 11.27 6.62 -4.65
N VAL A 262 12.40 7.25 -5.00
CA VAL A 262 12.61 7.76 -6.36
C VAL A 262 12.60 6.61 -7.38
N TRP A 263 13.29 5.49 -7.10
CA TRP A 263 13.25 4.30 -7.94
C TRP A 263 11.83 3.78 -8.18
N TYR A 264 11.03 3.68 -7.12
CA TYR A 264 9.63 3.29 -7.19
C TYR A 264 8.80 4.23 -8.09
N ARG A 265 9.03 5.55 -7.98
CA ARG A 265 8.34 6.54 -8.83
C ARG A 265 8.80 6.46 -10.28
N GLU A 266 10.08 6.22 -10.53
CA GLU A 266 10.62 6.02 -11.88
C GLU A 266 10.04 4.77 -12.57
N TRP A 267 9.75 3.71 -11.81
CA TRP A 267 9.03 2.56 -12.35
C TRP A 267 7.64 2.95 -12.89
N LEU A 268 6.90 3.80 -12.17
CA LEU A 268 5.60 4.30 -12.65
C LEU A 268 5.72 5.15 -13.92
N PHE A 269 6.79 5.95 -14.06
CA PHE A 269 7.00 6.74 -15.27
C PHE A 269 7.33 5.88 -16.49
N SER A 270 8.11 4.83 -16.28
CA SER A 270 8.70 4.00 -17.33
C SER A 270 7.87 2.78 -17.71
N THR A 271 7.03 2.27 -16.81
CA THR A 271 6.21 1.09 -17.07
C THR A 271 5.23 1.31 -18.21
N LYS A 272 5.08 0.28 -19.05
CA LYS A 272 4.10 0.25 -20.15
C LYS A 272 2.72 -0.20 -19.68
N LEU A 273 2.58 -0.59 -18.42
CA LEU A 273 1.29 -0.96 -17.87
C LEU A 273 0.31 0.22 -17.96
N PRO A 274 -0.97 -0.01 -18.28
CA PRO A 274 -2.01 0.99 -18.16
C PRO A 274 -2.08 1.61 -16.76
N ASP A 275 -2.67 2.80 -16.66
CA ASP A 275 -2.84 3.55 -15.41
C ASP A 275 -3.41 2.70 -14.26
N TYR A 276 -4.62 2.21 -14.46
CA TYR A 276 -5.34 1.32 -13.54
C TYR A 276 -4.51 0.10 -13.10
N LEU A 277 -3.91 -0.63 -14.03
CA LEU A 277 -3.15 -1.85 -13.70
C LEU A 277 -1.87 -1.54 -12.90
N SER A 278 -1.16 -0.46 -13.22
CA SER A 278 0.00 -0.07 -12.40
C SER A 278 -0.39 0.34 -10.99
N GLY A 279 -1.55 1.00 -10.81
CA GLY A 279 -2.08 1.31 -9.49
C GLY A 279 -2.44 0.04 -8.70
N ARG A 280 -3.12 -0.90 -9.36
CA ARG A 280 -3.48 -2.21 -8.79
C ARG A 280 -2.29 -3.06 -8.36
N ILE A 281 -1.19 -3.05 -9.12
CA ILE A 281 0.05 -3.71 -8.69
C ILE A 281 0.54 -3.12 -7.36
N TRP A 282 0.52 -1.79 -7.25
CA TRP A 282 0.96 -1.09 -6.05
C TRP A 282 0.07 -1.33 -4.83
N GLU A 283 -1.25 -1.45 -5.03
CA GLU A 283 -2.21 -1.81 -3.98
C GLU A 283 -1.77 -3.06 -3.19
N TYR A 284 -1.11 -4.04 -3.83
CA TYR A 284 -0.71 -5.31 -3.23
C TYR A 284 0.77 -5.44 -2.87
N VAL A 285 1.58 -4.39 -3.00
CA VAL A 285 2.99 -4.41 -2.58
C VAL A 285 3.32 -3.41 -1.47
N TRP A 286 2.39 -2.53 -1.07
CA TRP A 286 2.64 -1.57 0.00
C TRP A 286 3.07 -2.21 1.32
N GLN A 287 2.43 -3.31 1.72
CA GLN A 287 2.83 -4.07 2.89
C GLN A 287 4.28 -4.55 2.78
N PHE A 288 4.69 -5.08 1.63
CA PHE A 288 6.07 -5.53 1.45
C PHE A 288 7.05 -4.35 1.50
N VAL A 289 6.71 -3.22 0.86
CA VAL A 289 7.51 -2.00 0.90
C VAL A 289 7.72 -1.53 2.34
N PHE A 290 6.71 -1.59 3.20
CA PHE A 290 6.79 -1.03 4.54
C PHE A 290 6.89 -2.05 5.67
N THR A 291 6.98 -3.34 5.40
CA THR A 291 7.16 -4.38 6.44
C THR A 291 8.21 -5.41 6.08
N GLY A 292 8.52 -5.56 4.79
CA GLY A 292 9.34 -6.66 4.28
C GLY A 292 8.61 -8.00 4.22
N ASP A 293 7.37 -8.06 4.69
CA ASP A 293 6.54 -9.25 4.70
C ASP A 293 5.60 -9.27 3.48
N ASN A 294 5.41 -10.45 2.91
CA ASN A 294 4.51 -10.64 1.77
C ASN A 294 3.05 -10.75 2.21
N ILE A 295 2.82 -11.27 3.42
CA ILE A 295 1.52 -11.48 4.04
C ILE A 295 1.46 -10.64 5.31
N TYR A 296 0.65 -9.58 5.32
CA TYR A 296 0.42 -8.72 6.46
C TYR A 296 -1.09 -8.66 6.77
N CYS A 297 -1.55 -9.66 7.52
CA CYS A 297 -2.96 -9.85 7.86
C CYS A 297 -3.14 -9.89 9.39
N PRO A 298 -3.08 -8.73 10.07
CA PRO A 298 -3.34 -8.69 11.51
C PRO A 298 -4.75 -9.21 11.81
N LYS A 299 -4.94 -9.87 12.95
CA LYS A 299 -6.27 -10.31 13.38
C LYS A 299 -7.23 -9.12 13.44
N GLU A 300 -8.42 -9.27 12.86
CA GLU A 300 -9.40 -8.19 12.73
C GLU A 300 -9.74 -7.56 14.09
N HIS A 301 -9.99 -8.38 15.12
CA HIS A 301 -10.31 -7.89 16.47
C HIS A 301 -9.18 -7.08 17.10
N ILE A 302 -7.91 -7.46 16.89
CA ILE A 302 -6.73 -6.70 17.35
C ILE A 302 -6.63 -5.39 16.58
N CYS A 303 -6.86 -5.41 15.26
CA CYS A 303 -6.88 -4.22 14.44
C CYS A 303 -7.94 -3.23 14.95
N PHE A 304 -9.22 -3.63 15.02
CA PHE A 304 -10.28 -2.75 15.49
C PHE A 304 -10.04 -2.22 16.92
N CYS A 305 -9.56 -3.07 17.83
CA CYS A 305 -9.35 -2.68 19.21
C CYS A 305 -8.17 -1.72 19.39
N ASP A 306 -6.96 -2.13 19.03
CA ASP A 306 -5.76 -1.35 19.34
C ASP A 306 -5.49 -0.24 18.30
N GLN A 307 -6.04 -0.34 17.08
CA GLN A 307 -5.94 0.73 16.07
C GLN A 307 -7.05 1.77 16.18
N PHE A 308 -8.29 1.34 16.38
CA PHE A 308 -9.45 2.25 16.34
C PHE A 308 -10.21 2.35 17.66
N GLY A 309 -9.86 1.57 18.68
CA GLY A 309 -10.56 1.60 19.96
C GLY A 309 -11.90 0.90 19.98
N SER A 310 -12.17 -0.02 19.06
CA SER A 310 -13.34 -0.88 19.09
C SER A 310 -12.95 -2.25 19.62
N CYS A 311 -12.98 -2.43 20.94
CA CYS A 311 -12.50 -3.64 21.62
C CYS A 311 -13.66 -4.57 21.95
N PHE A 312 -13.71 -5.73 21.29
CA PHE A 312 -14.82 -6.67 21.43
C PHE A 312 -14.66 -7.60 22.64
N GLY A 313 -13.48 -7.61 23.27
CA GLY A 313 -13.21 -8.44 24.45
C GLY A 313 -12.41 -9.70 24.14
N GLY A 314 -12.00 -9.88 22.88
CA GLY A 314 -11.28 -11.05 22.41
C GLY A 314 -11.78 -11.55 21.06
N GLU A 315 -11.08 -12.54 20.52
CA GLU A 315 -11.37 -13.15 19.23
C GLU A 315 -12.75 -13.82 19.20
N LYS A 316 -13.14 -14.51 20.28
CA LYS A 316 -14.43 -15.22 20.36
C LYS A 316 -15.61 -14.25 20.37
N GLU A 317 -15.54 -13.21 21.19
CA GLU A 317 -16.57 -12.18 21.32
C GLU A 317 -16.69 -11.39 20.00
N PHE A 318 -15.57 -11.15 19.31
CA PHE A 318 -15.58 -10.57 17.97
C PHE A 318 -16.27 -11.49 16.95
N GLU A 319 -15.95 -12.79 16.92
CA GLU A 319 -16.61 -13.76 16.04
C GLU A 319 -18.12 -13.84 16.28
N GLU A 320 -18.56 -13.79 17.54
CA GLU A 320 -19.99 -13.73 17.89
C GLU A 320 -20.66 -12.46 17.39
N PHE A 321 -20.00 -11.31 17.56
CA PHE A 321 -20.47 -10.05 17.00
C PHE A 321 -20.60 -10.11 15.46
N ILE A 322 -19.58 -10.64 14.77
CA ILE A 322 -19.60 -10.76 13.31
C ILE A 322 -20.74 -11.64 12.82
N LYS A 323 -21.07 -12.74 13.52
CA LYS A 323 -22.22 -13.59 13.17
C LYS A 323 -23.52 -12.78 13.16
N VAL A 324 -23.80 -12.03 14.23
CA VAL A 324 -25.03 -11.24 14.35
C VAL A 324 -25.03 -10.07 13.36
N LYS A 325 -23.87 -9.43 13.14
CA LYS A 325 -23.71 -8.36 12.13
C LYS A 325 -24.00 -8.87 10.72
N ASN A 326 -23.46 -10.02 10.36
CA ASN A 326 -23.67 -10.62 9.04
C ASN A 326 -25.12 -11.07 8.86
N GLU A 327 -25.75 -11.63 9.90
CA GLU A 327 -27.18 -11.95 9.88
C GLU A 327 -28.02 -10.71 9.57
N LEU A 328 -27.74 -9.57 10.22
CA LEU A 328 -28.39 -8.29 9.94
C LEU A 328 -28.17 -7.86 8.48
N GLY A 329 -26.93 -7.85 8.01
CA GLY A 329 -26.58 -7.44 6.64
C GLY A 329 -27.22 -8.34 5.58
N ASP A 330 -27.34 -9.65 5.86
CA ASP A 330 -28.04 -10.59 4.98
C ASP A 330 -29.54 -10.28 4.92
N ARG A 331 -30.20 -9.99 6.06
CA ARG A 331 -31.61 -9.59 6.05
C ARG A 331 -31.84 -8.27 5.32
N GLU A 332 -30.94 -7.29 5.48
CA GLU A 332 -31.00 -6.01 4.76
C GLU A 332 -30.87 -6.21 3.24
N ARG A 333 -29.93 -7.05 2.80
CA ARG A 333 -29.75 -7.39 1.38
C ARG A 333 -30.96 -8.14 0.83
N ASP A 334 -31.46 -9.15 1.54
CA ASP A 334 -32.64 -9.91 1.13
C ASP A 334 -33.87 -8.99 0.97
N LEU A 335 -34.05 -8.03 1.88
CA LEU A 335 -35.12 -7.04 1.76
C LEU A 335 -34.93 -6.13 0.54
N HIS A 336 -33.71 -5.64 0.31
CA HIS A 336 -33.42 -4.80 -0.84
C HIS A 336 -33.66 -5.53 -2.16
N GLU A 337 -33.18 -6.77 -2.29
CA GLU A 337 -33.41 -7.62 -3.47
C GLU A 337 -34.90 -7.89 -3.69
N TRP A 338 -35.66 -8.14 -2.62
CA TRP A 338 -37.11 -8.30 -2.70
C TRP A 338 -37.80 -7.03 -3.23
N GLU A 339 -37.39 -5.86 -2.73
CA GLU A 339 -37.94 -4.56 -3.12
C GLU A 339 -37.60 -4.22 -4.59
N GLU A 340 -36.37 -4.50 -5.03
CA GLU A 340 -35.95 -4.33 -6.43
C GLU A 340 -36.72 -5.25 -7.39
N LYS A 341 -36.92 -6.53 -7.05
CA LYS A 341 -37.74 -7.47 -7.85
C LYS A 341 -39.17 -6.96 -7.99
N LYS A 342 -39.77 -6.52 -6.88
CA LYS A 342 -41.13 -5.97 -6.88
C LYS A 342 -41.23 -4.74 -7.77
N LYS A 343 -40.28 -3.81 -7.63
CA LYS A 343 -40.23 -2.58 -8.41
C LYS A 343 -40.07 -2.85 -9.91
N ALA A 344 -39.17 -3.77 -10.29
CA ALA A 344 -38.99 -4.16 -11.69
C ALA A 344 -40.29 -4.69 -12.34
N ILE A 345 -41.09 -5.46 -11.60
CA ILE A 345 -42.39 -5.94 -12.06
C ILE A 345 -43.41 -4.80 -12.18
N GLU A 346 -43.44 -3.88 -11.21
CA GLU A 346 -44.32 -2.71 -11.23
C GLU A 346 -44.00 -1.77 -12.39
N ASP A 347 -42.72 -1.50 -12.64
CA ASP A 347 -42.24 -0.66 -13.74
C ASP A 347 -42.57 -1.29 -15.10
N ALA A 348 -42.30 -2.60 -15.29
CA ALA A 348 -42.66 -3.30 -16.52
C ALA A 348 -44.17 -3.27 -16.79
N LYS A 349 -45.01 -3.40 -15.75
CA LYS A 349 -46.48 -3.28 -15.87
C LYS A 349 -46.90 -1.86 -16.24
N ALA A 350 -46.30 -0.84 -15.61
CA ALA A 350 -46.60 0.56 -15.87
C ALA A 350 -46.25 0.99 -17.30
N GLU A 351 -45.18 0.42 -17.87
CA GLU A 351 -44.74 0.66 -19.25
C GLU A 351 -45.51 -0.17 -20.30
N GLY A 352 -46.49 -0.98 -19.87
CA GLY A 352 -47.26 -1.86 -20.77
C GLY A 352 -46.50 -3.11 -21.24
N ARG A 353 -45.33 -3.41 -20.67
CA ARG A 353 -44.53 -4.62 -20.93
C ARG A 353 -45.03 -5.80 -20.12
N ILE A 354 -46.30 -6.18 -20.33
CA ILE A 354 -47.01 -7.17 -19.50
C ILE A 354 -46.42 -8.58 -19.61
N GLU A 355 -45.99 -9.00 -20.81
CA GLU A 355 -45.38 -10.33 -21.02
C GLU A 355 -44.04 -10.45 -20.28
N GLU A 356 -43.22 -9.40 -20.30
CA GLU A 356 -41.96 -9.34 -19.58
C GLU A 356 -42.19 -9.38 -18.07
N ALA A 357 -43.16 -8.61 -17.56
CA ALA A 357 -43.52 -8.62 -16.14
C ALA A 357 -43.98 -9.99 -15.61
N GLN A 358 -44.52 -10.86 -16.47
CA GLN A 358 -44.91 -12.24 -16.12
C GLN A 358 -43.72 -13.21 -16.11
N GLN A 359 -42.65 -12.89 -16.83
CA GLN A 359 -41.43 -13.70 -16.90
C GLN A 359 -40.41 -13.35 -15.80
N LEU A 360 -40.53 -12.16 -15.19
CA LEU A 360 -39.70 -11.77 -14.06
C LEU A 360 -39.98 -12.64 -12.83
N ASP A 361 -38.93 -12.88 -12.05
CA ASP A 361 -38.99 -13.65 -10.81
C ASP A 361 -39.87 -12.92 -9.77
N GLN A 362 -40.92 -13.60 -9.30
CA GLN A 362 -41.88 -12.99 -8.38
C GLN A 362 -41.37 -13.08 -6.94
N PRO A 363 -41.25 -11.95 -6.23
CA PRO A 363 -40.86 -11.98 -4.84
C PRO A 363 -41.95 -12.65 -3.99
N GLU A 364 -41.53 -13.54 -3.07
CA GLU A 364 -42.45 -14.28 -2.21
C GLU A 364 -43.31 -13.32 -1.35
N PRO A 365 -44.64 -13.41 -1.39
CA PRO A 365 -45.51 -12.54 -0.61
C PRO A 365 -45.28 -12.67 0.89
N GLY A 366 -45.13 -11.54 1.58
CA GLY A 366 -44.96 -11.48 3.05
C GLY A 366 -43.52 -11.62 3.55
N LYS A 367 -42.56 -11.96 2.67
CA LYS A 367 -41.13 -12.01 3.03
C LYS A 367 -40.55 -10.65 3.39
N ASP A 368 -41.04 -9.57 2.77
CA ASP A 368 -40.65 -8.20 3.13
C ASP A 368 -40.93 -7.87 4.59
N GLN A 369 -42.08 -8.29 5.11
CA GLN A 369 -42.46 -8.09 6.52
C GLN A 369 -41.61 -8.94 7.46
N GLU A 370 -41.31 -10.19 7.07
CA GLU A 370 -40.41 -11.07 7.81
C GLU A 370 -39.00 -10.45 7.92
N PHE A 371 -38.43 -10.01 6.80
CA PHE A 371 -37.12 -9.37 6.79
C PHE A 371 -37.10 -8.07 7.60
N LYS A 372 -38.12 -7.20 7.46
CA LYS A 372 -38.24 -5.97 8.26
C LYS A 372 -38.25 -6.27 9.76
N LYS A 373 -39.01 -7.27 10.20
CA LYS A 373 -39.07 -7.67 11.60
C LYS A 373 -37.73 -8.19 12.12
N GLU A 374 -37.02 -8.99 11.34
CA GLU A 374 -35.69 -9.48 11.73
C GLU A 374 -34.65 -8.35 11.77
N ILE A 375 -34.70 -7.41 10.82
CA ILE A 375 -33.84 -6.21 10.84
C ILE A 375 -34.12 -5.37 12.10
N GLU A 376 -35.40 -5.12 12.43
CA GLU A 376 -35.80 -4.39 13.64
C GLU A 376 -35.35 -5.10 14.93
N ARG A 377 -35.28 -6.44 14.93
CA ARG A 377 -34.75 -7.24 16.04
C ARG A 377 -33.23 -7.13 16.15
N LEU A 378 -32.51 -7.27 15.03
CA LEU A 378 -31.05 -7.43 15.00
C LEU A 378 -30.31 -6.09 15.10
N ARG A 379 -30.79 -5.04 14.45
CA ARG A 379 -30.12 -3.72 14.40
C ARG A 379 -29.76 -3.16 15.79
N PRO A 380 -30.68 -3.06 16.76
CA PRO A 380 -30.33 -2.52 18.08
C PRO A 380 -29.31 -3.39 18.83
N ILE A 381 -29.25 -4.70 18.57
CA ILE A 381 -28.26 -5.60 19.16
C ILE A 381 -26.88 -5.27 18.60
N VAL A 382 -26.75 -5.20 17.28
CA VAL A 382 -25.49 -4.85 16.60
C VAL A 382 -25.02 -3.47 17.02
N ASP A 383 -25.90 -2.47 17.05
CA ASP A 383 -25.57 -1.11 17.44
C ASP A 383 -25.08 -1.03 18.90
N ASN A 384 -25.74 -1.75 19.81
CA ASN A 384 -25.32 -1.81 21.21
C ASN A 384 -23.95 -2.49 21.37
N LEU A 385 -23.70 -3.61 20.68
CA LEU A 385 -22.39 -4.29 20.71
C LEU A 385 -21.27 -3.41 20.16
N LYS A 386 -21.52 -2.66 19.08
CA LYS A 386 -20.56 -1.67 18.56
C LYS A 386 -20.27 -0.60 19.59
N LYS A 387 -21.30 -0.04 20.23
CA LYS A 387 -21.16 0.99 21.27
C LYS A 387 -20.35 0.49 22.47
N GLU A 388 -20.69 -0.69 22.99
CA GLU A 388 -19.94 -1.31 24.10
C GLU A 388 -18.48 -1.57 23.73
N ALA A 389 -18.20 -1.96 22.47
CA ALA A 389 -16.83 -2.15 22.01
C ALA A 389 -16.03 -0.83 22.00
N VAL A 390 -16.66 0.28 21.60
CA VAL A 390 -16.07 1.62 21.71
C VAL A 390 -15.79 1.99 23.17
N GLU A 391 -16.78 1.80 24.05
CA GLU A 391 -16.64 2.10 25.47
C GLU A 391 -15.51 1.30 26.14
N ARG A 392 -15.40 0.01 25.83
CA ARG A 392 -14.28 -0.84 26.30
C ARG A 392 -12.93 -0.36 25.80
N GLY A 393 -12.86 0.05 24.53
CA GLY A 393 -11.64 0.54 23.90
C GLY A 393 -11.24 1.94 24.32
N ASN A 394 -12.07 2.69 25.04
CA ASN A 394 -11.65 3.97 25.62
C ASN A 394 -10.65 3.79 26.78
N ASP A 395 -10.45 2.57 27.28
CA ASP A 395 -9.39 2.25 28.24
C ASP A 395 -8.14 1.69 27.49
N PRO A 396 -6.99 2.39 27.53
CA PRO A 396 -5.77 1.93 26.88
C PRO A 396 -5.26 0.57 27.40
N LYS A 397 -5.58 0.21 28.64
CA LYS A 397 -5.22 -1.10 29.21
C LYS A 397 -5.98 -2.24 28.55
N ASN A 398 -7.24 -2.01 28.18
CA ASN A 398 -8.03 -3.00 27.44
C ASN A 398 -7.48 -3.19 26.03
N ARG A 399 -7.07 -2.09 25.36
CA ARG A 399 -6.39 -2.17 24.05
C ARG A 399 -5.12 -3.01 24.12
N ALA A 400 -4.28 -2.73 25.12
CA ALA A 400 -3.04 -3.48 25.34
C ALA A 400 -3.30 -4.96 25.59
N LYS A 401 -4.25 -5.26 26.48
CA LYS A 401 -4.64 -6.63 26.81
C LYS A 401 -5.13 -7.41 25.59
N GLU A 402 -6.01 -6.83 24.78
CA GLU A 402 -6.56 -7.49 23.59
C GLU A 402 -5.51 -7.66 22.48
N ALA A 403 -4.56 -6.73 22.36
CA ALA A 403 -3.41 -6.86 21.48
C ALA A 403 -2.30 -7.81 22.03
N GLY A 404 -2.47 -8.38 23.23
CA GLY A 404 -1.49 -9.28 23.84
C GLY A 404 -0.18 -8.59 24.25
N ARG A 405 -0.21 -7.28 24.51
CA ARG A 405 0.96 -6.48 24.93
C ARG A 405 0.83 -6.05 26.40
N GLU A 406 1.96 -5.88 27.06
CA GLU A 406 2.02 -5.24 28.37
C GLU A 406 1.70 -3.75 28.21
N TRP A 407 0.89 -3.20 29.13
CA TRP A 407 0.58 -1.78 29.15
C TRP A 407 1.58 -1.04 30.02
N HIS A 408 2.14 0.04 29.49
CA HIS A 408 3.01 0.96 30.21
C HIS A 408 2.36 2.35 30.33
N GLU A 409 2.78 3.13 31.33
CA GLU A 409 2.33 4.50 31.49
C GLU A 409 2.75 5.34 30.26
N GLY A 410 1.78 5.90 29.54
CA GLY A 410 2.00 6.57 28.24
C GLY A 410 1.64 5.74 27.01
N ASP A 411 1.26 4.47 27.15
CA ASP A 411 0.65 3.66 26.08
C ASP A 411 -0.81 4.10 25.83
N ASP A 412 -0.97 5.36 25.47
CA ASP A 412 -2.25 6.02 25.20
C ASP A 412 -2.70 5.69 23.75
N PHE A 413 -3.75 6.35 23.26
CA PHE A 413 -4.24 6.17 21.89
C PHE A 413 -4.69 7.45 21.20
#